data_AF-A0A4T0VA92-F1
#
_entry.id   AF-A0A4T0VA92-F1
#
_cell.length_a   1.000
_cell.length_b   1.000
_cell.length_c   1.000
_cell.angle_alpha   90.00
_cell.angle_beta   90.00
_cell.angle_gamma   90.00
#
_symmetry.space_group_name_H-M   'P 1'
#
loop_
_entity.id
_entity.type
_entity.pdbx_description
1 polymer ?
#
loop_
_entity_poly.entity_id
_entity_poly.type
_entity_poly.pdbx_seq_one_letter_code
_entity_poly.pdbx_strand_id
1 'polypeptide(L)'
;MSARAQSARTQSARTQSARTAPRRPVAVLRRTTYARQVSMVLAAAFVLSVAHTIYSSAAGIADPGFEVSDPGVWAFYAAAFGVAWLARREARWAQAVVLAFLGVLLAISILVYPSMFGPEQQTTFGWIENDVYVGLLMIAGHLSVLRLRGVGIAAGPALDA
;
A
#
# COMPACT_ATOMS: atom_id res chain seq x y z
N MET A 1 37.10 -65.00 52.88
CA MET A 1 36.62 -64.37 51.63
C MET A 1 36.77 -62.86 51.79
N SER A 2 37.65 -62.28 50.98
CA SER A 2 38.29 -60.99 51.19
C SER A 2 37.73 -59.91 50.26
N ALA A 3 37.62 -58.69 50.79
CA ALA A 3 37.75 -57.40 50.11
C ALA A 3 37.08 -57.19 48.74
N ARG A 4 35.88 -56.59 48.74
CA ARG A 4 35.42 -55.69 47.67
C ARG A 4 34.97 -54.37 48.26
N ALA A 5 35.95 -53.65 48.80
CA ALA A 5 35.83 -52.23 49.08
C ALA A 5 36.38 -51.45 47.87
N GLN A 6 35.71 -50.33 47.56
CA GLN A 6 36.34 -49.12 47.03
C GLN A 6 37.04 -49.23 45.66
N SER A 7 36.28 -49.05 44.58
CA SER A 7 36.80 -48.45 43.34
C SER A 7 35.62 -48.00 42.48
N ALA A 8 35.26 -46.72 42.61
CA ALA A 8 34.52 -45.92 41.61
C ALA A 8 34.08 -44.53 42.12
N ARG A 9 34.58 -44.06 43.27
CA ARG A 9 34.57 -42.62 43.62
C ARG A 9 35.60 -41.87 42.75
N THR A 10 35.30 -41.69 41.46
CA THR A 10 36.04 -40.77 40.59
C THR A 10 35.21 -40.34 39.37
N GLN A 11 33.97 -39.91 39.58
CA GLN A 11 33.30 -38.99 38.64
C GLN A 11 33.22 -37.63 39.29
N SER A 12 34.42 -37.09 39.52
CA SER A 12 34.63 -35.70 39.87
C SER A 12 34.37 -34.86 38.61
N ALA A 13 33.52 -33.86 38.76
CA ALA A 13 33.60 -32.59 38.05
C ALA A 13 33.64 -32.65 36.51
N ARG A 14 32.53 -33.03 35.88
CA ARG A 14 32.14 -32.36 34.62
C ARG A 14 31.08 -31.32 34.94
N THR A 15 31.57 -30.21 35.50
CA THR A 15 30.89 -28.92 35.51
C THR A 15 30.59 -28.58 34.04
N GLN A 16 29.40 -28.95 33.56
CA GLN A 16 28.82 -28.38 32.36
C GLN A 16 28.56 -26.91 32.68
N SER A 17 29.61 -26.09 32.52
CA SER A 17 29.43 -24.70 32.16
C SER A 17 28.77 -24.70 30.79
N ALA A 18 27.44 -24.85 30.79
CA ALA A 18 26.60 -24.41 29.70
C ALA A 18 26.84 -22.91 29.61
N ARG A 19 27.85 -22.54 28.81
CA ARG A 19 28.14 -21.18 28.42
C ARG A 19 26.91 -20.73 27.65
N THR A 20 25.98 -20.09 28.34
CA THR A 20 24.85 -19.38 27.75
C THR A 20 25.46 -18.34 26.84
N ALA A 21 25.66 -18.70 25.57
CA ALA A 21 26.02 -17.74 24.55
C ALA A 21 24.93 -16.67 24.59
N PRO A 22 25.28 -15.38 24.71
CA PRO A 22 24.28 -14.33 24.63
C PRO A 22 23.59 -14.51 23.28
N ARG A 23 22.33 -14.92 23.31
CA ARG A 23 21.46 -15.01 22.15
C ARG A 23 21.41 -13.58 21.63
N ARG A 24 22.21 -13.27 20.59
CA ARG A 24 22.16 -11.96 19.93
C ARG A 24 20.68 -11.69 19.68
N PRO A 25 20.14 -10.53 20.11
CA PRO A 25 18.78 -10.19 19.76
C PRO A 25 18.71 -10.26 18.24
N VAL A 26 17.92 -11.19 17.72
CA VAL A 26 17.60 -11.23 16.30
C VAL A 26 16.91 -9.90 16.07
N ALA A 27 17.62 -8.97 15.44
CA ALA A 27 17.03 -7.70 15.04
C ALA A 27 15.79 -8.06 14.24
N VAL A 28 14.61 -7.83 14.82
CA VAL A 28 13.35 -8.01 14.13
C VAL A 28 13.38 -6.91 13.07
N LEU A 29 13.81 -7.27 11.86
CA LEU A 29 13.74 -6.41 10.70
C LEU A 29 12.29 -5.92 10.62
N ARG A 30 12.10 -4.65 10.97
CA ARG A 30 10.78 -4.03 10.97
C ARG A 30 10.36 -3.95 9.51
N ARG A 31 9.63 -4.96 9.04
CA ARG A 31 9.21 -5.07 7.64
C ARG A 31 8.21 -3.95 7.39
N THR A 32 8.67 -2.87 6.77
CA THR A 32 7.82 -1.76 6.37
C THR A 32 7.08 -2.18 5.09
N THR A 33 5.75 -2.06 5.11
CA THR A 33 4.89 -2.38 3.96
C THR A 33 4.67 -1.13 3.11
N TYR A 34 4.07 -1.30 1.93
CA TYR A 34 3.68 -0.18 1.06
C TYR A 34 2.36 0.49 1.48
N ALA A 35 1.79 0.20 2.66
CA ALA A 35 0.46 0.67 3.05
C ALA A 35 0.31 2.21 2.99
N ARG A 36 1.33 2.92 3.49
CA ARG A 36 1.34 4.38 3.53
C ARG A 36 1.50 4.98 2.14
N GLN A 37 2.36 4.38 1.30
CA GLN A 37 2.62 4.81 -0.07
C GLN A 37 1.36 4.64 -0.93
N VAL A 38 0.70 3.48 -0.87
CA VAL A 38 -0.56 3.24 -1.59
C VAL A 38 -1.61 4.28 -1.18
N SER A 39 -1.78 4.51 0.13
CA SER A 39 -2.72 5.50 0.65
C SER A 39 -2.44 6.92 0.14
N MET A 40 -1.17 7.35 0.14
CA MET A 40 -0.78 8.67 -0.36
C MET A 40 -0.98 8.81 -1.87
N VAL A 41 -0.60 7.81 -2.66
CA VAL A 41 -0.77 7.84 -4.12
C VAL A 41 -2.25 7.88 -4.49
N LEU A 42 -3.08 7.07 -3.83
CA LEU A 42 -4.53 7.12 -4.01
C LEU A 42 -5.11 8.49 -3.64
N ALA A 43 -4.72 9.03 -2.48
CA ALA A 43 -5.19 10.36 -2.06
C ALA A 43 -4.78 11.45 -3.06
N ALA A 44 -3.55 11.39 -3.58
CA ALA A 44 -3.07 12.33 -4.60
C ALA A 44 -3.89 12.22 -5.90
N ALA A 45 -4.17 10.99 -6.37
CA ALA A 45 -5.02 10.77 -7.54
C ALA A 45 -6.43 11.35 -7.34
N PHE A 46 -7.04 11.12 -6.17
CA PHE A 46 -8.38 11.64 -5.89
C PHE A 46 -8.42 13.15 -5.70
N VAL A 47 -7.38 13.75 -5.10
CA VAL A 47 -7.26 15.22 -5.03
C VAL A 47 -7.15 15.82 -6.42
N LEU A 48 -6.33 15.22 -7.30
CA LEU A 48 -6.22 15.66 -8.69
C LEU A 48 -7.58 15.60 -9.40
N SER A 49 -8.31 14.50 -9.24
CA SER A 49 -9.63 14.30 -9.82
C SER A 49 -10.67 15.31 -9.29
N VAL A 50 -10.69 15.57 -7.97
CA VAL A 50 -11.55 16.62 -7.38
C VAL A 50 -11.22 17.99 -7.96
N ALA A 51 -9.93 18.33 -8.06
CA ALA A 51 -9.50 19.60 -8.63
C ALA A 51 -9.93 19.73 -10.09
N HIS A 52 -9.86 18.65 -10.87
CA HIS A 52 -10.37 18.60 -12.24
C HIS A 52 -11.87 18.84 -12.31
N THR A 53 -12.67 18.18 -11.47
CA THR A 53 -14.14 18.38 -11.44
C THR A 53 -14.51 19.82 -11.14
N ILE A 54 -13.82 20.46 -10.18
CA ILE A 54 -14.07 21.87 -9.86
C ILE A 54 -13.64 22.77 -11.03
N TYR A 55 -12.48 22.50 -11.61
CA TYR A 55 -11.97 23.26 -12.75
C TYR A 55 -12.90 23.16 -13.98
N SER A 56 -13.28 21.95 -14.38
CA SER A 56 -14.10 21.70 -15.56
C SER A 56 -15.47 22.36 -15.41
N SER A 57 -16.05 22.31 -14.20
CA SER A 57 -17.27 23.04 -13.88
C SER A 57 -17.10 24.55 -13.99
N ALA A 58 -16.04 25.11 -13.39
CA ALA A 58 -15.77 26.55 -13.46
C ALA A 58 -15.45 27.04 -14.89
N ALA A 59 -14.85 26.20 -15.72
CA ALA A 59 -14.51 26.47 -17.11
C ALA A 59 -15.68 26.20 -18.08
N GLY A 60 -16.81 25.67 -17.60
CA GLY A 60 -17.98 25.37 -18.45
C GLY A 60 -17.78 24.20 -19.41
N ILE A 61 -16.84 23.29 -19.10
CA ILE A 61 -16.49 22.10 -19.88
C ILE A 61 -16.70 20.80 -19.08
N ALA A 62 -17.56 20.84 -18.06
CA ALA A 62 -17.87 19.68 -17.25
C ALA A 62 -18.62 18.62 -18.06
N ASP A 63 -18.32 17.35 -17.77
CA ASP A 63 -19.02 16.23 -18.38
C ASP A 63 -20.47 16.13 -17.86
N PRO A 64 -21.45 15.91 -18.75
CA PRO A 64 -22.82 15.68 -18.35
C PRO A 64 -22.92 14.49 -17.38
N GLY A 65 -23.39 14.73 -16.16
CA GLY A 65 -23.54 13.70 -15.12
C GLY A 65 -22.33 13.49 -14.21
N PHE A 66 -21.29 14.32 -14.32
CA PHE A 66 -20.21 14.39 -13.32
C PHE A 66 -19.89 15.83 -12.94
N GLU A 67 -20.91 16.54 -12.47
CA GLU A 67 -20.85 17.95 -12.12
C GLU A 67 -20.70 18.16 -10.61
N VAL A 68 -20.14 19.31 -10.22
CA VAL A 68 -20.08 19.73 -8.80
C VAL A 68 -21.45 19.86 -8.13
N SER A 69 -22.51 20.04 -8.93
CA SER A 69 -23.91 20.13 -8.50
C SER A 69 -24.49 18.76 -8.14
N ASP A 70 -23.90 17.67 -8.63
CA ASP A 70 -24.39 16.32 -8.42
C ASP A 70 -23.89 15.75 -7.07
N PRO A 71 -24.79 15.47 -6.10
CA PRO A 71 -24.39 14.86 -4.83
C PRO A 71 -23.73 13.48 -4.98
N GLY A 72 -24.02 12.76 -6.08
CA GLY A 72 -23.42 11.47 -6.40
C GLY A 72 -21.90 11.55 -6.58
N VAL A 73 -21.41 12.65 -7.17
CA VAL A 73 -19.97 12.92 -7.36
C VAL A 73 -19.25 13.02 -6.00
N TRP A 74 -19.85 13.74 -5.05
CA TRP A 74 -19.28 13.90 -3.71
C TRP A 74 -19.34 12.60 -2.90
N ALA A 75 -20.41 11.82 -3.05
CA ALA A 75 -20.49 10.49 -2.45
C ALA A 75 -19.42 9.54 -3.00
N PHE A 76 -19.16 9.58 -4.31
CA PHE A 76 -18.07 8.85 -4.94
C PHE A 76 -16.71 9.28 -4.37
N TYR A 77 -16.43 10.58 -4.27
CA TYR A 77 -15.18 11.06 -3.68
C TYR A 77 -15.01 10.66 -2.21
N ALA A 78 -16.08 10.75 -1.42
CA ALA A 78 -16.06 10.29 -0.03
C ALA A 78 -15.70 8.80 0.07
N ALA A 79 -16.28 7.96 -0.80
CA ALA A 79 -15.95 6.54 -0.88
C ALA A 79 -14.49 6.32 -1.33
N ALA A 80 -14.02 7.05 -2.35
CA ALA A 80 -12.65 6.98 -2.85
C ALA A 80 -11.62 7.33 -1.76
N PHE A 81 -11.83 8.44 -1.04
CA PHE A 81 -10.98 8.79 0.12
C PHE A 81 -11.11 7.76 1.26
N GLY A 82 -12.29 7.16 1.45
CA GLY A 82 -12.49 6.03 2.35
C GLY A 82 -11.62 4.82 1.96
N VAL A 83 -11.50 4.51 0.67
CA VAL A 83 -10.60 3.46 0.16
C VAL A 83 -9.13 3.84 0.34
N ALA A 84 -8.75 5.10 0.09
CA ALA A 84 -7.39 5.58 0.37
C ALA A 84 -7.03 5.44 1.85
N TRP A 85 -7.97 5.69 2.75
CA TRP A 85 -7.81 5.47 4.19
C TRP A 85 -7.73 3.98 4.55
N LEU A 86 -8.60 3.15 3.95
CA LEU A 86 -8.63 1.70 4.10
C LEU A 86 -7.30 1.05 3.68
N ALA A 87 -6.63 1.60 2.66
CA ALA A 87 -5.32 1.14 2.22
C ALA A 87 -4.25 1.13 3.32
N ARG A 88 -4.45 1.88 4.42
CA ARG A 88 -3.54 1.86 5.59
C ARG A 88 -3.68 0.61 6.46
N ARG A 89 -4.74 -0.19 6.30
CA ARG A 89 -4.99 -1.40 7.08
C ARG A 89 -4.17 -2.57 6.56
N GLU A 90 -3.46 -3.28 7.44
CA GLU A 90 -2.63 -4.45 7.08
C GLU A 90 -3.43 -5.74 6.83
N ALA A 91 -4.73 -5.74 7.11
CA ALA A 91 -5.58 -6.90 6.88
C ALA A 91 -5.65 -7.27 5.39
N ARG A 92 -5.54 -8.57 5.08
CA ARG A 92 -5.57 -9.09 3.69
C ARG A 92 -6.86 -8.75 2.96
N TRP A 93 -8.01 -8.80 3.63
CA TRP A 93 -9.30 -8.44 3.03
C TRP A 93 -9.31 -6.95 2.63
N ALA A 94 -8.73 -6.06 3.44
CA ALA A 94 -8.67 -4.64 3.12
C ALA A 94 -7.78 -4.38 1.90
N GLN A 95 -6.66 -5.11 1.79
CA GLN A 95 -5.79 -5.07 0.61
C GLN A 95 -6.54 -5.56 -0.64
N ALA A 96 -7.32 -6.64 -0.53
CA ALA A 96 -8.11 -7.17 -1.64
C ALA A 96 -9.20 -6.17 -2.09
N VAL A 97 -9.91 -5.53 -1.15
CA VAL A 97 -10.92 -4.51 -1.45
C VAL A 97 -10.29 -3.32 -2.17
N VAL A 98 -9.15 -2.81 -1.69
CA VAL A 98 -8.43 -1.70 -2.35
C VAL A 98 -7.98 -2.09 -3.76
N LEU A 99 -7.45 -3.30 -3.94
CA LEU A 99 -7.01 -3.78 -5.25
C LEU A 99 -8.20 -3.96 -6.21
N ALA A 100 -9.32 -4.51 -5.73
CA ALA A 100 -10.53 -4.67 -6.53
C ALA A 100 -11.09 -3.30 -6.97
N PHE A 101 -11.17 -2.34 -6.05
CA PHE A 101 -11.59 -0.98 -6.35
C PHE A 101 -10.66 -0.31 -7.38
N LEU A 102 -9.34 -0.45 -7.23
CA LEU A 102 -8.36 0.01 -8.21
C LEU A 102 -8.54 -0.64 -9.57
N GLY A 103 -8.80 -1.95 -9.62
CA GLY A 103 -9.07 -2.67 -10.85
C GLY A 103 -10.29 -2.13 -11.58
N VAL A 104 -11.37 -1.84 -10.85
CA VAL A 104 -12.57 -1.20 -11.42
C VAL A 104 -12.26 0.20 -11.94
N LEU A 105 -11.58 1.04 -11.16
CA LEU A 105 -11.21 2.39 -11.62
C LEU A 105 -10.35 2.35 -12.88
N LEU A 106 -9.32 1.51 -12.91
CA LEU A 106 -8.47 1.36 -14.09
C LEU A 106 -9.25 0.85 -15.32
N ALA A 107 -10.15 -0.11 -15.13
CA ALA A 107 -11.01 -0.58 -16.21
C ALA A 107 -11.90 0.55 -16.76
N ILE A 108 -12.50 1.35 -15.89
CA ILE A 108 -13.29 2.52 -16.30
C ILE A 108 -12.41 3.54 -17.03
N SER A 109 -11.26 3.91 -16.46
CA SER A 109 -10.36 4.92 -17.04
C SER A 109 -9.78 4.50 -18.40
N ILE A 110 -9.52 3.22 -18.62
CA ILE A 110 -8.90 2.73 -19.87
C ILE A 110 -9.94 2.38 -20.92
N LEU A 111 -11.07 1.78 -20.53
CA LEU A 111 -12.04 1.19 -21.47
C LEU A 111 -13.27 2.06 -21.71
N VAL A 112 -13.67 2.87 -20.72
CA VAL A 112 -14.93 3.64 -20.78
C VAL A 112 -14.62 5.12 -21.00
N TYR A 113 -13.74 5.69 -20.18
CA TYR A 113 -13.49 7.12 -20.14
C TYR A 113 -13.01 7.72 -21.47
N PRO A 114 -12.17 7.05 -22.29
CA PRO A 114 -11.78 7.60 -23.59
C PRO A 114 -12.94 7.83 -24.55
N SER A 115 -14.04 7.07 -24.41
CA SER A 115 -15.25 7.24 -25.24
C SER A 115 -16.13 8.41 -24.80
N MET A 116 -15.89 8.94 -23.60
CA MET A 116 -16.64 10.06 -23.02
C MET A 116 -15.96 11.41 -23.31
N PHE A 117 -14.70 11.43 -23.75
CA PHE A 117 -13.98 12.64 -24.14
C PHE A 117 -14.44 13.15 -25.51
N GLY A 118 -15.37 14.10 -25.51
CA GLY A 118 -15.71 14.92 -26.67
C GLY A 118 -14.56 15.86 -27.07
N PRO A 119 -14.65 16.49 -28.26
CA PRO A 119 -13.64 17.43 -28.75
C PRO A 119 -13.35 18.60 -27.78
N GLU A 120 -14.36 19.05 -27.05
CA GLU A 120 -14.28 20.15 -26.09
C GLU A 120 -13.47 19.82 -24.83
N GLN A 121 -13.40 18.54 -24.42
CA GLN A 121 -12.59 18.10 -23.28
C GLN A 121 -11.13 17.77 -23.66
N GLN A 122 -10.80 17.68 -24.96
CA GLN A 122 -9.45 17.36 -25.47
C GLN A 122 -8.46 18.54 -25.36
N THR A 123 -8.42 19.17 -24.19
CA THR A 123 -7.47 20.23 -23.86
C THR A 123 -6.17 19.64 -23.33
N THR A 124 -5.05 20.35 -23.44
CA THR A 124 -3.77 19.94 -22.83
C THR A 124 -3.93 19.59 -21.35
N PHE A 125 -4.79 20.34 -20.63
CA PHE A 125 -5.08 20.08 -19.23
C PHE A 125 -5.86 18.77 -19.03
N GLY A 126 -6.88 18.49 -19.85
CA GLY A 126 -7.65 17.24 -19.80
C GLY A 126 -6.78 16.02 -20.09
N TRP A 127 -5.88 16.11 -21.07
CA TRP A 127 -4.90 15.05 -21.36
C TRP A 127 -3.94 14.80 -20.19
N ILE A 128 -3.36 15.87 -19.63
CA ILE A 128 -2.45 15.77 -18.49
C ILE A 128 -3.17 15.17 -17.29
N GLU A 129 -4.38 15.65 -17.00
CA GLU A 129 -5.16 15.17 -15.86
C GLU A 129 -5.46 13.69 -15.96
N ASN A 130 -5.99 13.25 -17.10
CA ASN A 130 -6.31 11.86 -17.35
C ASN A 130 -5.06 10.97 -17.25
N ASP A 131 -3.99 11.34 -17.94
CA ASP A 131 -2.79 10.49 -18.03
C ASP A 131 -2.05 10.43 -16.69
N VAL A 132 -1.96 11.55 -15.96
CA VAL A 132 -1.37 11.59 -14.62
C VAL A 132 -2.25 10.81 -13.64
N TYR A 133 -3.57 10.96 -13.71
CA TYR A 133 -4.50 10.21 -12.86
C TYR A 133 -4.35 8.70 -13.08
N VAL A 134 -4.41 8.24 -14.34
CA VAL A 134 -4.22 6.83 -14.69
C VAL A 134 -2.83 6.34 -14.27
N GLY A 135 -1.78 7.13 -14.49
CA GLY A 135 -0.43 6.82 -14.03
C GLY A 135 -0.35 6.61 -12.51
N LEU A 136 -0.99 7.47 -11.72
CA LEU A 136 -1.07 7.33 -10.27
C LEU A 136 -1.85 6.07 -9.86
N LEU A 137 -2.97 5.76 -10.53
CA LEU A 137 -3.71 4.52 -10.28
C LEU A 137 -2.87 3.28 -10.59
N MET A 138 -2.10 3.29 -11.68
CA MET A 138 -1.19 2.21 -12.05
C MET A 138 -0.08 2.02 -11.01
N ILE A 139 0.51 3.11 -10.51
CA ILE A 139 1.50 3.07 -9.42
C ILE A 139 0.85 2.48 -8.16
N ALA A 140 -0.33 2.96 -7.76
CA ALA A 140 -1.04 2.44 -6.60
C ALA A 140 -1.40 0.95 -6.75
N GLY A 141 -1.82 0.52 -7.93
CA GLY A 141 -2.09 -0.87 -8.29
C GLY A 141 -0.84 -1.73 -8.16
N HIS A 142 0.26 -1.31 -8.75
CA HIS A 142 1.53 -2.01 -8.67
C HIS A 142 2.01 -2.19 -7.22
N LEU A 143 2.00 -1.11 -6.43
CA LEU A 143 2.38 -1.15 -5.02
C LEU A 143 1.43 -2.04 -4.19
N SER A 144 0.13 -2.02 -4.51
CA SER A 144 -0.87 -2.89 -3.85
C SER A 144 -0.62 -4.37 -4.14
N VAL A 145 -0.24 -4.71 -5.38
CA VAL A 145 0.14 -6.09 -5.76
C VAL A 145 1.42 -6.52 -5.03
N LEU A 146 2.46 -5.68 -5.01
CA LEU A 146 3.70 -5.97 -4.27
C LEU A 146 3.42 -6.23 -2.78
N ARG A 147 2.56 -5.40 -2.19
CA ARG A 147 2.13 -5.56 -0.80
C ARG A 147 1.34 -6.85 -0.58
N LEU A 148 0.41 -7.19 -1.46
CA LEU A 148 -0.33 -8.46 -1.39
C LEU A 148 0.60 -9.67 -1.47
N ARG A 149 1.63 -9.60 -2.31
CA ARG A 149 2.69 -10.62 -2.41
C ARG A 149 3.63 -10.65 -1.20
N GLY A 150 3.47 -9.73 -0.25
CA GLY A 150 4.30 -9.65 0.95
C GLY A 150 5.70 -9.08 0.68
N VAL A 151 5.91 -8.39 -0.45
CA VAL A 151 7.15 -7.66 -0.70
C VAL A 151 7.19 -6.46 0.24
N GLY A 152 8.27 -6.31 0.99
CA GLY A 152 8.47 -5.22 1.94
C GLY A 152 9.65 -4.35 1.53
N ILE A 153 9.69 -3.14 2.06
CA ILE A 153 10.83 -2.25 1.90
C ILE A 153 11.89 -2.74 2.89
N ALA A 154 13.08 -3.11 2.40
CA ALA A 154 14.20 -3.41 3.28
C ALA A 154 14.57 -2.11 4.00
N ALA A 155 14.54 -2.12 5.34
CA ALA A 155 15.24 -1.10 6.09
C ALA A 155 16.72 -1.25 5.73
N GLY A 156 17.31 -0.24 5.10
CA GLY A 156 18.77 -0.18 4.92
C GLY A 156 19.46 -0.30 6.28
N PRO A 157 20.75 -0.67 6.32
CA PRO A 157 21.49 -0.70 7.59
C PRO A 157 21.30 0.65 8.28
N ALA A 158 20.83 0.62 9.53
CA ALA A 158 20.85 1.80 10.37
C ALA A 158 22.30 2.29 10.34
N LEU A 159 22.53 3.45 9.74
CA LEU A 159 23.80 4.13 9.89
C LEU A 159 23.80 4.57 11.35
N ASP A 160 24.38 3.72 12.20
CA ASP A 160 24.67 4.05 13.59
C ASP A 160 25.60 5.28 13.54
N ALA A 161 25.01 6.45 13.79
CA ALA A 161 25.68 7.75 13.89
C ALA A 161 25.93 8.09 15.36
#